data_AF-A0AAV6KIK3-F1
#
_entry.id   AF-A0AAV6KIK3-F1
#
_cell.length_a   1.000
_cell.length_b   1.000
_cell.length_c   1.000
_cell.angle_alpha   90.00
_cell.angle_beta   90.00
_cell.angle_gamma   90.00
#
_symmetry.space_group_name_H-M   'P 1'
#
loop_
_entity.id
_entity.type
_entity.pdbx_description
1 polymer ?
#
loop_
_entity_poly.entity_id
_entity_poly.type
_entity_poly.pdbx_seq_one_letter_code
_entity_poly.pdbx_strand_id
1 'polypeptide(L)'
;MVSAGSTRIAGFVVDVFCTPMMDVAAEFGVPSYVFFTSNATILGVMFHMENLSPEEYVDLTELKDSDAELELPGFVNPVPVKMLPAPFLDKEFGSKFMSIAKRMRETKGIMVNTFEELESSAVRFLAENDKVPPVYPVGPLIHVFNNKNEEEEEAMEIMKWLDNQPLSSVIKLDYKKDFGSDNTKVMLVTAEEIDIGIRKLMEGGNACGEEIKRRVKEMSETSKVVLVEGGSSYNSVGLLIEDFMNNVHTHSMSC
;
A
#
# COMPACT_ATOMS: atom_id res chain seq x y z
N MET A 1 -0.61 -46.86 -11.78
CA MET A 1 -0.10 -46.28 -10.52
C MET A 1 0.27 -44.83 -10.81
N VAL A 2 -0.62 -43.90 -10.47
CA VAL A 2 -0.32 -42.46 -10.52
C VAL A 2 0.35 -42.15 -9.18
N SER A 3 1.63 -41.76 -9.22
CA SER A 3 2.32 -41.24 -8.03
C SER A 3 1.57 -39.98 -7.58
N ALA A 4 1.08 -39.97 -6.34
CA ALA A 4 0.52 -38.78 -5.74
C ALA A 4 1.64 -37.74 -5.64
N GLY A 5 1.61 -36.73 -6.52
CA GLY A 5 2.54 -35.61 -6.43
C GLY A 5 2.38 -34.94 -5.07
N SER A 6 3.44 -34.96 -4.26
CA SER A 6 3.46 -34.30 -2.97
C SER A 6 3.36 -32.79 -3.20
N THR A 7 2.20 -32.19 -2.88
CA THR A 7 2.05 -30.74 -2.84
C THR A 7 2.93 -30.19 -1.72
N ARG A 8 3.96 -29.41 -2.07
CA ARG A 8 4.82 -28.72 -1.11
C ARG A 8 4.40 -27.27 -0.98
N ILE A 9 4.34 -26.78 0.26
CA ILE A 9 4.05 -25.38 0.53
C ILE A 9 5.31 -24.56 0.20
N ALA A 10 5.17 -23.60 -0.70
CA ALA A 10 6.27 -22.74 -1.15
C ALA A 10 6.55 -21.55 -0.22
N GLY A 11 5.56 -21.13 0.56
CA GLY A 11 5.67 -20.03 1.51
C GLY A 11 4.33 -19.69 2.15
N PHE A 12 4.37 -19.00 3.28
CA PHE A 12 3.20 -18.40 3.93
C PHE A 12 3.11 -16.93 3.53
N VAL A 13 1.96 -16.48 3.03
CA VAL A 13 1.68 -15.05 2.83
C VAL A 13 0.75 -14.61 3.95
N VAL A 14 1.20 -13.67 4.77
CA VAL A 14 0.42 -13.15 5.91
C VAL A 14 0.18 -11.65 5.76
N ASP A 15 -0.94 -11.17 6.29
CA ASP A 15 -1.16 -9.73 6.46
C ASP A 15 -0.15 -9.15 7.47
N VAL A 16 0.14 -7.85 7.35
CA VAL A 16 1.05 -7.11 8.25
C VAL A 16 0.70 -7.24 9.74
N PHE A 17 -0.58 -7.39 10.09
CA PHE A 17 -1.02 -7.60 11.48
C PHE A 17 -0.98 -9.07 11.92
N CYS A 18 -0.72 -10.00 10.99
CA CYS A 18 -0.65 -11.43 11.22
C CYS A 18 0.80 -11.96 11.28
N THR A 19 1.80 -11.10 11.46
CA THR A 19 3.21 -11.49 11.64
C THR A 19 3.46 -12.53 12.75
N PRO A 20 2.67 -12.66 13.83
CA PRO A 20 2.84 -13.77 14.77
C PRO A 20 2.67 -15.17 14.13
N MET A 21 1.93 -15.30 13.02
CA MET A 21 1.80 -16.58 12.30
C MET A 21 3.08 -17.02 11.60
N MET A 22 4.08 -16.14 11.47
CA MET A 22 5.38 -16.49 10.92
C MET A 22 6.11 -17.52 11.78
N ASP A 23 5.91 -17.50 13.10
CA ASP A 23 6.53 -18.48 14.01
C ASP A 23 5.99 -19.89 13.73
N VAL A 24 4.69 -20.01 13.43
CA VAL A 24 4.07 -21.27 13.02
C VAL A 24 4.67 -21.74 11.70
N ALA A 25 4.82 -20.87 10.70
CA ALA A 25 5.46 -21.23 9.43
C ALA A 25 6.91 -21.71 9.62
N ALA A 26 7.65 -21.07 10.53
CA ALA A 26 9.02 -21.46 10.88
C ALA A 26 9.09 -22.86 11.52
N GLU A 27 8.11 -23.29 12.32
CA GLU A 27 8.04 -24.66 12.86
C GLU A 27 7.93 -25.73 11.75
N PHE A 28 7.30 -25.39 10.63
CA PHE A 28 7.23 -26.26 9.44
C PHE A 28 8.42 -26.06 8.50
N GLY A 29 9.38 -25.19 8.84
CA GLY A 29 10.52 -24.84 8.01
C GLY A 29 10.14 -24.11 6.72
N VAL A 30 8.98 -23.47 6.66
CA VAL A 30 8.46 -22.80 5.46
C VAL A 30 8.69 -21.29 5.57
N PRO A 31 9.23 -20.61 4.53
CA PRO A 31 9.47 -19.18 4.58
C PRO A 31 8.17 -18.38 4.62
N SER A 32 8.22 -17.20 5.24
CA SER A 32 7.09 -16.27 5.34
C SER A 32 7.31 -15.02 4.50
N TYR A 33 6.24 -14.54 3.90
CA TYR A 33 6.12 -13.31 3.14
C TYR A 33 5.02 -12.46 3.76
N VAL A 34 5.19 -11.14 3.74
CA VAL A 34 4.15 -10.21 4.22
C VAL A 34 3.49 -9.53 3.04
N PHE A 35 2.16 -9.53 3.01
CA PHE A 35 1.38 -8.64 2.16
C PHE A 35 1.10 -7.35 2.95
N PHE A 36 1.81 -6.28 2.59
CA PHE A 36 1.66 -4.98 3.19
C PHE A 36 0.54 -4.23 2.47
N THR A 37 -0.59 -4.08 3.16
CA THR A 37 -1.85 -3.56 2.62
C THR A 37 -1.93 -2.03 2.53
N SER A 38 -0.84 -1.34 2.87
CA SER A 38 -0.64 0.09 2.63
C SER A 38 0.35 0.31 1.47
N ASN A 39 0.81 1.53 1.27
CA ASN A 39 1.67 1.92 0.14
C ASN A 39 3.18 1.76 0.46
N ALA A 40 4.03 1.76 -0.56
CA ALA A 40 5.48 1.57 -0.39
C ALA A 40 6.11 2.72 0.41
N THR A 41 5.56 3.92 0.29
CA THR A 41 6.06 5.08 1.01
C THR A 41 5.95 4.90 2.53
N ILE A 42 4.79 4.48 3.04
CA ILE A 42 4.60 4.20 4.47
C ILE A 42 5.48 3.04 4.95
N LEU A 43 5.66 2.00 4.12
CA LEU A 43 6.60 0.92 4.43
C LEU A 43 8.04 1.45 4.60
N GLY A 44 8.47 2.35 3.71
CA GLY A 44 9.77 3.04 3.79
C GLY A 44 9.92 3.84 5.08
N VAL A 45 8.90 4.63 5.45
CA VAL A 45 8.89 5.36 6.73
C VAL A 45 8.98 4.42 7.92
N MET A 46 8.24 3.31 7.94
CA MET A 46 8.31 2.32 9.02
C MET A 46 9.73 1.78 9.22
N PHE A 47 10.40 1.35 8.16
CA PHE A 47 11.76 0.82 8.25
C PHE A 47 12.81 1.88 8.56
N HIS A 48 12.60 3.12 8.10
CA HIS A 48 13.47 4.24 8.43
C HIS A 48 13.41 4.53 9.92
N MET A 49 12.21 4.76 10.46
CA MET A 49 11.99 5.08 11.87
C MET A 49 12.49 3.97 12.80
N GLU A 50 12.27 2.70 12.44
CA GLU A 50 12.74 1.57 13.25
C GLU A 50 14.28 1.45 13.27
N ASN A 51 14.98 1.99 12.27
CA ASN A 51 16.44 1.94 12.18
C ASN A 51 17.15 3.21 12.71
N LEU A 52 16.42 4.24 13.16
CA LEU A 52 17.00 5.45 13.75
C LEU A 52 17.72 5.15 15.07
N SER A 53 18.84 5.83 15.32
CA SER A 53 19.47 5.81 16.64
C SER A 53 18.65 6.59 17.68
N PRO A 54 18.87 6.39 18.99
CA PRO A 54 18.20 7.18 20.03
C PRO A 54 18.41 8.70 19.90
N GLU A 55 19.54 9.13 19.33
CA GLU A 55 19.87 10.54 19.09
C GLU A 55 19.17 11.12 17.85
N GLU A 56 18.84 10.28 16.88
CA GLU A 56 18.13 10.66 15.65
C GLU A 56 16.60 10.56 15.82
N TYR A 57 16.13 9.82 16.82
CA TYR A 57 14.72 9.61 17.10
C TYR A 57 14.02 10.91 17.50
N VAL A 58 12.90 11.20 16.82
CA VAL A 58 11.99 12.30 17.15
C VAL A 58 10.65 11.72 17.59
N ASP A 59 10.17 12.11 18.78
CA ASP A 59 8.84 11.71 19.25
C ASP A 59 7.76 12.49 18.48
N LEU A 60 7.21 11.87 17.44
CA LEU A 60 6.20 12.47 16.58
C LEU A 60 4.91 12.84 17.32
N THR A 61 4.67 12.25 18.49
CA THR A 61 3.48 12.58 19.29
C THR A 61 3.52 14.00 19.86
N GLU A 62 4.73 14.56 20.03
CA GLU A 62 4.93 15.96 20.46
C GLU A 62 4.72 16.95 19.30
N LEU A 63 4.83 16.47 18.06
CA LEU A 63 4.72 17.28 16.84
C LEU A 63 3.33 17.23 16.19
N LYS A 64 2.40 16.42 16.72
CA LYS A 64 1.11 16.12 16.09
C LYS A 64 0.23 17.35 15.77
N ASP A 65 0.34 18.42 16.57
CA ASP A 65 -0.43 19.66 16.40
C ASP A 65 0.48 20.82 15.88
N SER A 66 1.69 20.51 15.42
CA SER A 66 2.63 21.48 14.86
C SER A 66 2.55 21.54 13.33
N ASP A 67 3.05 22.63 12.75
CA ASP A 67 3.27 22.76 11.30
C ASP A 67 4.68 22.28 10.88
N ALA A 68 5.32 21.42 11.69
CA ALA A 68 6.60 20.85 11.34
C ALA A 68 6.49 19.98 10.07
N GLU A 69 7.54 20.01 9.26
CA GLU A 69 7.70 19.16 8.08
C GLU A 69 8.92 18.26 8.27
N LEU A 70 8.80 17.00 7.85
CA LEU A 70 9.84 15.99 7.99
C LEU A 70 10.39 15.61 6.61
N GLU A 71 11.71 15.53 6.53
CA GLU A 71 12.38 14.89 5.41
C GLU A 71 12.34 13.37 5.62
N LEU A 72 11.44 12.69 4.91
CA LEU A 72 11.23 11.25 5.06
C LEU A 72 11.71 10.52 3.80
N PRO A 73 12.44 9.39 3.96
CA PRO A 73 12.85 8.59 2.82
C PRO A 73 11.66 8.11 1.99
N GLY A 74 11.84 8.05 0.67
CA GLY A 74 10.79 7.69 -0.27
C GLY A 74 9.88 8.85 -0.68
N PHE A 75 9.84 9.96 0.05
CA PHE A 75 9.16 11.18 -0.39
C PHE A 75 10.08 12.11 -1.18
N VAL A 76 9.52 12.79 -2.18
CA VAL A 76 10.24 13.79 -2.99
C VAL A 76 10.32 15.15 -2.29
N ASN A 77 9.33 15.47 -1.45
CA ASN A 77 9.24 16.73 -0.74
C ASN A 77 9.09 16.48 0.77
N PRO A 78 9.46 17.44 1.63
CA PRO A 78 9.14 17.39 3.05
C PRO A 78 7.65 17.13 3.29
N VAL A 79 7.35 16.32 4.31
CA VAL A 79 6.00 15.88 4.63
C VAL A 79 5.54 16.56 5.92
N PRO A 80 4.45 17.34 5.90
CA PRO A 80 3.88 17.89 7.13
C PRO A 80 3.53 16.76 8.10
N VAL A 81 3.89 16.89 9.38
CA VAL A 81 3.65 15.85 10.41
C VAL A 81 2.17 15.46 10.47
N LYS A 82 1.27 16.43 10.31
CA LYS A 82 -0.18 16.24 10.26
C LYS A 82 -0.70 15.37 9.10
N MET A 83 0.13 15.10 8.09
CA MET A 83 -0.20 14.21 6.95
C MET A 83 0.25 12.77 7.20
N LEU A 84 0.97 12.49 8.28
CA LEU A 84 1.31 11.12 8.65
C LEU A 84 0.08 10.39 9.18
N PRO A 85 -0.02 9.06 8.92
CA PRO A 85 -1.13 8.28 9.47
C PRO A 85 -1.20 8.38 10.99
N ALA A 86 -2.42 8.46 11.52
CA ALA A 86 -2.67 8.61 12.96
C ALA A 86 -1.88 7.64 13.87
N PRO A 87 -1.66 6.37 13.50
CA PRO A 87 -0.82 5.46 14.30
C PRO A 87 0.61 5.92 14.57
N PHE A 88 1.21 6.76 13.71
CA PHE A 88 2.55 7.33 13.94
C PHE A 88 2.55 8.47 14.96
N LEU A 89 1.39 9.07 15.20
CA LEU A 89 1.20 10.20 16.13
C LEU A 89 0.62 9.75 17.47
N ASP A 90 0.51 8.44 17.68
CA ASP A 90 0.10 7.82 18.92
C ASP A 90 1.23 6.94 19.48
N LYS A 91 1.49 7.05 20.78
CA LYS A 91 2.63 6.39 21.42
C LYS A 91 2.46 4.87 21.50
N GLU A 92 1.25 4.39 21.77
CA GLU A 92 0.98 2.96 21.91
C GLU A 92 0.97 2.28 20.54
N PHE A 93 0.27 2.87 19.57
CA PHE A 93 0.24 2.36 18.21
C PHE A 93 1.60 2.49 17.52
N GLY A 94 2.33 3.59 17.72
CA GLY A 94 3.68 3.76 17.18
C GLY A 94 4.63 2.64 17.62
N SER A 95 4.61 2.28 18.91
CA SER A 95 5.41 1.15 19.42
C SER A 95 5.04 -0.20 18.78
N LYS A 96 3.75 -0.45 18.56
CA LYS A 96 3.28 -1.65 17.85
C LYS A 96 3.77 -1.67 16.40
N PHE A 97 3.72 -0.54 15.70
CA PHE A 97 4.22 -0.41 14.32
C PHE A 97 5.73 -0.67 14.22
N MET A 98 6.53 -0.17 15.17
CA MET A 98 7.97 -0.46 15.21
C MET A 98 8.23 -1.96 15.45
N SER A 99 7.44 -2.60 16.32
CA SER A 99 7.55 -4.04 16.57
C SER A 99 7.20 -4.88 15.33
N ILE A 100 6.17 -4.46 14.59
CA ILE A 100 5.80 -5.05 13.29
C ILE A 100 6.89 -4.82 12.25
N ALA A 101 7.44 -3.62 12.14
CA ALA A 101 8.53 -3.31 11.21
C ALA A 101 9.74 -4.21 11.46
N LYS A 102 10.13 -4.38 12.73
CA LYS A 102 11.20 -5.30 13.13
C LYS A 102 10.90 -6.74 12.74
N ARG A 103 9.68 -7.22 12.98
CA ARG A 103 9.24 -8.57 12.56
C ARG A 103 9.28 -8.76 11.05
N MET A 104 8.89 -7.75 10.27
CA MET A 104 8.93 -7.82 8.81
C MET A 104 10.36 -8.02 8.28
N ARG A 105 11.41 -7.62 9.00
CA ARG A 105 12.81 -7.89 8.61
C ARG A 105 13.16 -9.38 8.55
N GLU A 106 12.40 -10.24 9.23
CA GLU A 106 12.58 -11.69 9.24
C GLU A 106 11.90 -12.37 8.03
N THR A 107 11.10 -11.62 7.27
CA THR A 107 10.39 -12.16 6.11
C THR A 107 11.34 -12.40 4.96
N LYS A 108 10.99 -13.38 4.12
CA LYS A 108 11.72 -13.65 2.88
C LYS A 108 11.40 -12.62 1.78
N GLY A 109 10.26 -11.94 1.88
CA GLY A 109 9.90 -10.86 0.99
C GLY A 109 8.60 -10.17 1.40
N ILE A 110 8.40 -8.96 0.89
CA ILE A 110 7.25 -8.11 1.20
C ILE A 110 6.55 -7.75 -0.10
N MET A 111 5.28 -8.12 -0.21
CA MET A 111 4.42 -7.75 -1.31
C MET A 111 3.70 -6.44 -0.97
N VAL A 112 3.65 -5.50 -1.91
CA VAL A 112 2.95 -4.22 -1.74
C VAL A 112 2.00 -4.03 -2.90
N ASN A 113 0.75 -3.65 -2.63
CA ASN A 113 -0.24 -3.37 -3.68
C ASN A 113 0.00 -1.98 -4.30
N THR A 114 1.13 -1.84 -4.98
CA THR A 114 1.57 -0.64 -5.69
C THR A 114 2.36 -1.05 -6.95
N PHE A 115 2.80 -0.08 -7.74
CA PHE A 115 3.65 -0.29 -8.90
C PHE A 115 4.74 0.80 -8.96
N GLU A 116 5.85 0.50 -9.64
CA GLU A 116 7.05 1.33 -9.62
C GLU A 116 6.79 2.77 -10.06
N GLU A 117 6.01 2.96 -11.13
CA GLU A 117 5.72 4.27 -11.70
C GLU A 117 4.85 5.15 -10.80
N LEU A 118 4.12 4.57 -9.84
CA LEU A 118 3.31 5.31 -8.86
C LEU A 118 4.16 5.84 -7.70
N GLU A 119 5.10 5.03 -7.21
CA GLU A 119 5.87 5.29 -5.99
C GLU A 119 7.38 5.08 -6.18
N SER A 120 7.92 5.51 -7.33
CA SER A 120 9.28 5.19 -7.77
C SER A 120 10.36 5.54 -6.75
N SER A 121 10.19 6.66 -6.03
CA SER A 121 11.11 7.10 -4.98
C SER A 121 11.12 6.14 -3.79
N ALA A 122 9.94 5.72 -3.32
CA ALA A 122 9.81 4.79 -2.20
C ALA A 122 10.27 3.38 -2.58
N VAL A 123 9.88 2.89 -3.76
CA VAL A 123 10.30 1.57 -4.27
C VAL A 123 11.82 1.50 -4.39
N ARG A 124 12.46 2.54 -4.95
CA ARG A 124 13.93 2.61 -5.03
C ARG A 124 14.59 2.63 -3.66
N PHE A 125 14.11 3.48 -2.74
CA PHE A 125 14.64 3.55 -1.38
C PHE A 125 14.60 2.19 -0.67
N LEU A 126 13.48 1.45 -0.81
CA LEU A 126 13.34 0.12 -0.23
C LEU A 126 14.28 -0.90 -0.89
N ALA A 127 14.45 -0.85 -2.21
CA ALA A 127 15.29 -1.79 -2.96
C ALA A 127 16.79 -1.59 -2.74
N GLU A 128 17.24 -0.35 -2.53
CA GLU A 128 18.65 -0.01 -2.30
C GLU A 128 19.10 -0.24 -0.85
N ASN A 129 18.17 -0.49 0.07
CA ASN A 129 18.46 -0.71 1.48
C ASN A 129 18.66 -2.21 1.77
N ASP A 130 19.91 -2.60 2.00
CA ASP A 130 20.33 -3.99 2.27
C ASP A 130 19.73 -4.59 3.57
N LYS A 131 19.20 -3.75 4.47
CA LYS A 131 18.51 -4.18 5.68
C LYS A 131 17.01 -4.43 5.49
N VAL A 132 16.47 -4.13 4.32
CA VAL A 132 15.06 -4.33 3.98
C VAL A 132 14.93 -5.61 3.15
N PRO A 133 14.00 -6.53 3.50
CA PRO A 133 13.74 -7.71 2.66
C PRO A 133 13.31 -7.30 1.25
N PRO A 134 13.47 -8.18 0.24
CA PRO A 134 13.00 -7.91 -1.11
C PRO A 134 11.54 -7.44 -1.13
N VAL A 135 11.30 -6.27 -1.75
CA VAL A 135 9.96 -5.70 -1.89
C VAL A 135 9.45 -5.92 -3.31
N TYR A 136 8.23 -6.44 -3.43
CA TYR A 136 7.55 -6.75 -4.68
C TYR A 136 6.32 -5.85 -4.87
N PRO A 137 6.41 -4.80 -5.72
CA PRO A 137 5.25 -4.04 -6.17
C PRO A 137 4.36 -4.89 -7.10
N VAL A 138 3.31 -5.50 -6.55
CA VAL A 138 2.44 -6.46 -7.26
C VAL A 138 1.10 -5.86 -7.69
N GLY A 139 0.95 -4.54 -7.55
CA GLY A 139 -0.31 -3.83 -7.80
C GLY A 139 -0.41 -3.23 -9.20
N PRO A 140 -1.53 -2.56 -9.51
CA PRO A 140 -2.71 -2.44 -8.65
C PRO A 140 -3.64 -3.65 -8.80
N LEU A 141 -3.98 -4.28 -7.68
CA LEU A 141 -4.83 -5.49 -7.61
C LEU A 141 -6.35 -5.20 -7.73
N ILE A 142 -6.73 -4.08 -8.33
CA ILE A 142 -8.13 -3.61 -8.39
C ILE A 142 -9.01 -4.52 -9.25
N HIS A 143 -8.45 -5.14 -10.29
CA HIS A 143 -9.21 -5.95 -11.27
C HIS A 143 -9.19 -7.45 -10.97
N VAL A 144 -8.43 -7.89 -9.97
CA VAL A 144 -8.18 -9.32 -9.69
C VAL A 144 -9.33 -9.97 -8.92
N PHE A 145 -10.09 -9.17 -8.16
CA PHE A 145 -11.13 -9.66 -7.25
C PHE A 145 -12.56 -9.28 -7.64
N ASN A 146 -12.83 -8.99 -8.92
CA ASN A 146 -14.20 -8.85 -9.42
C ASN A 146 -14.90 -10.23 -9.44
N ASN A 147 -15.21 -10.74 -8.25
CA ASN A 147 -16.13 -11.86 -8.05
C ASN A 147 -17.52 -11.35 -8.40
N LYS A 148 -17.90 -11.56 -9.66
CA LYS A 148 -19.27 -11.56 -10.12
C LYS A 148 -20.04 -12.55 -9.24
N ASN A 149 -20.89 -12.06 -8.35
CA ASN A 149 -22.17 -12.65 -7.95
C ASN A 149 -22.69 -11.90 -6.71
N GLU A 150 -23.94 -11.42 -6.80
CA GLU A 150 -24.77 -10.69 -5.82
C GLU A 150 -24.73 -9.15 -5.86
N GLU A 151 -23.59 -8.49 -6.05
CA GLU A 151 -23.53 -7.00 -6.17
C GLU A 151 -23.87 -6.44 -7.56
N GLU A 152 -24.17 -7.31 -8.54
CA GLU A 152 -24.31 -6.90 -9.95
C GLU A 152 -25.58 -6.09 -10.25
N GLU A 153 -26.70 -6.34 -9.57
CA GLU A 153 -27.97 -5.65 -9.89
C GLU A 153 -27.94 -4.17 -9.45
N GLU A 154 -27.55 -3.89 -8.21
CA GLU A 154 -27.43 -2.51 -7.70
C GLU A 154 -26.32 -1.74 -8.45
N ALA A 155 -25.20 -2.39 -8.74
CA ALA A 155 -24.16 -1.81 -9.59
C ALA A 155 -24.70 -1.49 -11.01
N MET A 156 -25.51 -2.36 -11.61
CA MET A 156 -26.14 -2.10 -12.91
C MET A 156 -27.14 -0.93 -12.86
N GLU A 157 -27.91 -0.77 -11.79
CA GLU A 157 -28.82 0.37 -11.63
C GLU A 157 -28.07 1.69 -11.53
N ILE A 158 -27.01 1.74 -10.71
CA ILE A 158 -26.15 2.92 -10.59
C ILE A 158 -25.49 3.25 -11.92
N MET A 159 -24.98 2.24 -12.65
CA MET A 159 -24.35 2.45 -13.96
C MET A 159 -25.34 2.97 -14.99
N LYS A 160 -26.57 2.44 -15.06
CA LYS A 160 -27.64 2.98 -15.92
C LYS A 160 -27.99 4.42 -15.56
N TRP A 161 -27.99 4.77 -14.28
CA TRP A 161 -28.22 6.14 -13.85
C TRP A 161 -27.07 7.07 -14.29
N LEU A 162 -25.81 6.62 -14.15
CA LEU A 162 -24.61 7.34 -14.58
C LEU A 162 -24.59 7.58 -16.10
N ASP A 163 -25.01 6.61 -16.91
CA ASP A 163 -25.07 6.72 -18.37
C ASP A 163 -26.00 7.85 -18.85
N ASN A 164 -26.98 8.24 -18.01
CA ASN A 164 -27.91 9.33 -18.30
C ASN A 164 -27.43 10.71 -17.81
N GLN A 165 -26.24 10.80 -17.20
CA GLN A 165 -25.67 12.06 -16.72
C GLN A 165 -24.73 12.67 -17.77
N PRO A 166 -24.61 14.01 -17.84
CA PRO A 166 -23.58 14.65 -18.64
C PRO A 166 -22.16 14.16 -18.26
N LEU A 167 -21.25 14.18 -19.23
CA LEU A 167 -19.85 13.82 -18.98
C LEU A 167 -19.27 14.71 -17.87
N SER A 168 -18.58 14.08 -16.91
CA SER A 168 -17.93 14.75 -15.80
C SER A 168 -18.87 15.66 -14.97
N SER A 169 -20.13 15.26 -14.74
CA SER A 169 -21.07 16.02 -13.90
C SER A 169 -21.39 15.40 -12.54
N VAL A 170 -20.96 14.16 -12.30
CA VAL A 170 -21.28 13.41 -11.08
C VAL A 170 -20.11 13.44 -10.11
N ILE A 171 -20.41 13.65 -8.83
CA ILE A 171 -19.44 13.57 -7.74
C ILE A 171 -19.79 12.34 -6.90
N LYS A 172 -18.84 11.42 -6.79
CA LYS A 172 -18.92 10.32 -5.82
C LYS A 172 -18.29 10.78 -4.52
N LEU A 173 -19.03 10.68 -3.42
CA LEU A 173 -18.52 10.88 -2.07
C LEU A 173 -18.36 9.52 -1.39
N ASP A 174 -17.14 9.23 -0.95
CA ASP A 174 -16.79 8.02 -0.19
C ASP A 174 -15.83 8.46 0.91
N TYR A 175 -16.24 8.30 2.16
CA TYR A 175 -15.43 8.66 3.31
C TYR A 175 -15.28 7.44 4.22
N LYS A 176 -14.06 7.23 4.68
CA LYS A 176 -13.72 6.18 5.63
C LYS A 176 -13.16 6.84 6.88
N LYS A 177 -13.40 6.19 8.00
CA LYS A 177 -12.82 6.62 9.27
C LYS A 177 -11.37 6.13 9.33
N ASP A 178 -10.46 7.03 9.69
CA ASP A 178 -9.06 6.67 9.84
C ASP A 178 -8.85 5.62 10.94
N PHE A 179 -7.98 4.66 10.64
CA PHE A 179 -7.59 3.63 11.59
C PHE A 179 -6.84 4.26 12.77
N GLY A 180 -7.34 4.09 13.99
CA GLY A 180 -6.73 4.63 15.20
C GLY A 180 -7.07 6.10 15.51
N SER A 181 -7.94 6.76 14.75
CA SER A 181 -8.41 8.11 15.10
C SER A 181 -9.28 8.07 16.37
N ASP A 182 -9.02 8.96 17.34
CA ASP A 182 -9.88 9.12 18.50
C ASP A 182 -11.31 9.51 18.08
N ASN A 183 -12.31 8.85 18.66
CA ASN A 183 -13.74 9.05 18.38
C ASN A 183 -14.23 10.46 18.73
N THR A 184 -13.40 11.27 19.41
CA THR A 184 -13.74 12.60 19.92
C THR A 184 -13.47 13.73 18.94
N LYS A 185 -12.56 13.54 17.97
CA LYS A 185 -12.20 14.57 16.97
C LYS A 185 -12.89 14.23 15.66
N VAL A 186 -14.16 14.62 15.51
CA VAL A 186 -14.84 14.58 14.21
C VAL A 186 -14.09 15.56 13.30
N MET A 187 -13.39 15.06 12.28
CA MET A 187 -12.87 15.91 11.21
C MET A 187 -14.09 16.46 10.44
N LEU A 188 -14.56 17.64 10.86
CA LEU A 188 -15.65 18.35 10.22
C LEU A 188 -15.08 19.10 9.03
N VAL A 189 -15.26 18.54 7.83
CA VAL A 189 -15.07 19.30 6.59
C VAL A 189 -16.30 20.19 6.41
N THR A 190 -16.08 21.50 6.34
CA THR A 190 -17.16 22.48 6.19
C THR A 190 -17.75 22.42 4.78
N ALA A 191 -19.01 22.87 4.63
CA ALA A 191 -19.62 23.00 3.31
C ALA A 191 -18.85 23.97 2.39
N GLU A 192 -18.19 24.97 2.96
CA GLU A 192 -17.35 25.92 2.24
C GLU A 192 -16.09 25.23 1.67
N GLU A 193 -15.40 24.42 2.47
CA GLU A 193 -14.24 23.65 2.00
C GLU A 193 -14.62 22.65 0.89
N ILE A 194 -15.80 22.02 1.02
CA ILE A 194 -16.33 21.13 -0.01
C ILE A 194 -16.63 21.89 -1.31
N ASP A 195 -17.31 23.05 -1.25
CA ASP A 195 -17.62 23.88 -2.42
C ASP A 195 -16.32 24.33 -3.12
N ILE A 196 -15.34 24.81 -2.37
CA ILE A 196 -14.03 25.20 -2.90
C ILE A 196 -13.35 24.02 -3.59
N GLY A 197 -13.32 22.84 -2.96
CA GLY A 197 -12.72 21.63 -3.53
C GLY A 197 -13.40 21.19 -4.83
N ILE A 198 -14.74 21.19 -4.86
CA ILE A 198 -15.54 20.84 -6.03
C ILE A 198 -15.28 21.82 -7.16
N ARG A 199 -15.34 23.13 -6.89
CA ARG A 199 -15.09 24.17 -7.91
C ARG A 199 -13.70 24.06 -8.50
N LYS A 200 -12.69 23.86 -7.64
CA LYS A 200 -11.30 23.68 -8.06
C LYS A 200 -11.12 22.51 -9.04
N LEU A 201 -11.91 21.45 -8.89
CA LEU A 201 -11.85 20.27 -9.76
C LEU A 201 -12.76 20.37 -10.99
N MET A 202 -13.97 20.92 -10.84
CA MET A 202 -15.06 20.77 -11.81
C MET A 202 -15.31 22.01 -12.67
N GLU A 203 -14.91 23.21 -12.24
CA GLU A 203 -15.12 24.44 -13.04
C GLU A 203 -14.30 24.40 -14.34
N GLY A 204 -15.01 24.48 -15.47
CA GLY A 204 -14.38 24.44 -16.80
C GLY A 204 -13.42 25.60 -17.02
N GLY A 205 -12.27 25.32 -17.64
CA GLY A 205 -11.22 26.30 -17.90
C GLY A 205 -10.30 26.57 -16.70
N ASN A 206 -10.54 25.94 -15.54
CA ASN A 206 -9.62 25.99 -14.42
C ASN A 206 -8.38 25.11 -14.68
N ALA A 207 -7.23 25.74 -14.88
CA ALA A 207 -5.97 25.05 -15.14
C ALA A 207 -5.61 24.03 -14.05
N CYS A 208 -5.95 24.28 -12.79
CA CYS A 208 -5.66 23.36 -11.70
C CYS A 208 -6.50 22.07 -11.80
N GLY A 209 -7.80 22.21 -12.06
CA GLY A 209 -8.71 21.07 -12.22
C GLY A 209 -8.36 20.22 -13.45
N GLU A 210 -8.05 20.88 -14.57
CA GLU A 210 -7.64 20.18 -15.80
C GLU A 210 -6.31 19.44 -15.64
N GLU A 211 -5.35 20.01 -14.91
CA GLU A 211 -4.08 19.34 -14.60
C GLU A 211 -4.28 18.12 -13.71
N ILE A 212 -5.15 18.20 -12.69
CA ILE A 212 -5.49 17.05 -11.83
C ILE A 212 -6.11 15.93 -12.67
N LYS A 213 -7.11 16.25 -13.52
CA LYS A 213 -7.77 15.26 -14.40
C LYS A 213 -6.78 14.62 -15.37
N ARG A 214 -5.88 15.42 -15.96
CA ARG A 214 -4.82 14.94 -16.87
C ARG A 214 -3.90 13.93 -16.17
N ARG A 215 -3.36 14.28 -15.00
CA ARG A 215 -2.47 13.40 -14.23
C ARG A 215 -3.16 12.10 -13.79
N VAL A 216 -4.42 12.18 -13.36
CA VAL A 216 -5.20 10.99 -12.98
C VAL A 216 -5.44 10.09 -14.19
N LYS A 217 -5.76 10.66 -15.36
CA LYS A 217 -5.94 9.91 -16.60
C LYS A 217 -4.65 9.21 -17.03
N GLU A 218 -3.53 9.92 -17.04
CA GLU A 218 -2.21 9.35 -17.34
C GLU A 218 -1.88 8.19 -16.40
N MET A 219 -2.06 8.39 -15.09
CA MET A 219 -1.82 7.33 -14.10
C MET A 219 -2.76 6.13 -14.28
N SER A 220 -4.02 6.37 -14.67
CA SER A 220 -4.98 5.29 -14.97
C SER A 220 -4.63 4.51 -16.24
N GLU A 221 -3.94 5.12 -17.20
CA GLU A 221 -3.43 4.44 -18.38
C GLU A 221 -2.19 3.63 -18.02
N THR A 222 -1.23 4.24 -17.31
CA THR A 222 -0.04 3.56 -16.78
C THR A 222 -0.40 2.34 -15.94
N SER A 223 -1.38 2.45 -15.04
CA SER A 223 -1.80 1.33 -14.18
C SER A 223 -2.30 0.09 -14.92
N LYS A 224 -2.73 0.25 -16.18
CA LYS A 224 -3.11 -0.88 -17.06
C LYS A 224 -1.90 -1.45 -17.78
N VAL A 225 -0.96 -0.59 -18.20
CA VAL A 225 0.27 -1.00 -18.91
C VAL A 225 1.21 -1.79 -17.99
N VAL A 226 1.33 -1.44 -16.72
CA VAL A 226 2.23 -2.13 -15.78
C VAL A 226 1.83 -3.58 -15.49
N LEU A 227 0.58 -3.95 -15.76
CA LEU A 227 0.02 -5.29 -15.52
C LEU A 227 0.18 -6.25 -16.72
N VAL A 228 0.49 -5.75 -17.92
CA VAL A 228 0.69 -6.60 -19.10
C VAL A 228 2.13 -7.12 -19.17
N GLU A 229 2.37 -8.14 -20.01
CA GLU A 229 3.70 -8.75 -20.18
C GLU A 229 4.77 -7.69 -20.47
N GLY A 230 5.84 -7.71 -19.66
CA GLY A 230 6.93 -6.73 -19.70
C GLY A 230 6.73 -5.48 -18.82
N GLY A 231 5.52 -5.24 -18.29
CA GLY A 231 5.23 -4.17 -17.34
C GLY A 231 5.88 -4.38 -15.97
N SER A 232 6.09 -3.31 -15.21
CA SER A 232 6.80 -3.33 -13.93
C SER A 232 6.19 -4.30 -12.91
N SER A 233 4.87 -4.25 -12.72
CA SER A 233 4.15 -5.15 -11.81
C SER A 233 4.11 -6.59 -12.31
N TYR A 234 3.94 -6.81 -13.62
CA TYR A 234 4.02 -8.13 -14.23
C TYR A 234 5.38 -8.79 -13.94
N ASN A 235 6.46 -8.04 -14.15
CA ASN A 235 7.81 -8.51 -13.88
C ASN A 235 8.03 -8.77 -12.38
N SER A 236 7.54 -7.88 -11.51
CA SER A 236 7.63 -8.05 -10.05
C SER A 236 6.92 -9.32 -9.56
N VAL A 237 5.72 -9.60 -10.08
CA VAL A 237 5.00 -10.86 -9.81
C VAL A 237 5.78 -12.06 -10.34
N GLY A 238 6.41 -11.95 -11.51
CA GLY A 238 7.31 -12.97 -12.04
C GLY A 238 8.46 -13.31 -11.08
N LEU A 239 9.17 -12.28 -10.59
CA LEU A 239 10.25 -12.45 -9.60
C LEU A 239 9.75 -13.08 -8.29
N LEU A 240 8.58 -12.66 -7.82
CA LEU A 240 7.95 -13.25 -6.64
C LEU A 240 7.63 -14.74 -6.85
N ILE A 241 7.08 -15.11 -8.01
CA ILE A 241 6.79 -16.52 -8.35
C ILE A 241 8.09 -17.32 -8.41
N GLU A 242 9.13 -16.81 -9.04
CA GLU A 242 10.45 -17.47 -9.07
C GLU A 242 10.99 -17.71 -7.66
N ASP A 243 10.86 -16.73 -6.77
CA ASP A 243 11.28 -16.84 -5.39
C ASP A 243 10.50 -17.92 -4.60
N PHE A 244 9.18 -18.01 -4.81
CA PHE A 244 8.37 -19.12 -4.28
C PHE A 244 8.80 -20.47 -4.85
N MET A 245 9.05 -20.56 -6.16
CA MET A 245 9.48 -21.82 -6.79
C MET A 245 10.83 -22.29 -6.26
N ASN A 246 11.76 -21.36 -6.01
CA ASN A 246 13.07 -21.66 -5.44
C ASN A 246 12.97 -22.28 -4.03
N ASN A 247 12.00 -21.87 -3.22
CA ASN A 247 11.77 -22.47 -1.88
C ASN A 247 11.42 -23.95 -1.95
N VAL A 248 10.67 -24.36 -2.97
CA VAL A 248 10.25 -25.76 -3.14
C VAL A 248 11.45 -26.64 -3.52
N HIS A 249 12.38 -26.10 -4.30
CA HIS A 249 13.58 -26.79 -4.75
C HIS A 249 14.64 -26.93 -3.65
N THR A 250 14.84 -25.93 -2.79
CA THR A 250 15.83 -25.99 -1.69
C THR A 250 15.51 -27.07 -0.66
N HIS A 251 14.24 -27.32 -0.37
CA HIS A 251 13.79 -28.38 0.56
C HIS A 251 13.87 -29.79 -0.03
N SER A 252 14.28 -29.95 -1.29
CA SER A 252 14.51 -31.27 -1.89
C SER A 252 15.93 -31.79 -1.69
N MET A 253 16.88 -30.92 -1.32
CA MET A 253 18.29 -31.26 -1.16
C MET A 253 18.74 -31.47 0.29
N SER A 254 17.82 -31.34 1.26
CA SER A 254 18.09 -31.48 2.69
C SER A 254 17.70 -32.84 3.32
N CYS A 255 17.43 -33.86 2.49
CA CYS A 255 17.22 -35.25 2.93
C CYS A 255 18.39 -36.17 2.56
#